data_AF-A0AAF0RVT3-F1
#
_entry.id   AF-A0AAF0RVT3-F1
#
_cell.length_a   1.000
_cell.length_b   1.000
_cell.length_c   1.000
_cell.angle_alpha   90.00
_cell.angle_beta   90.00
_cell.angle_gamma   90.00
#
_symmetry.space_group_name_H-M   'P 1'
#
loop_
_entity.id
_entity.type
_entity.pdbx_description
1 polymer ?
#
loop_
_entity_poly.entity_id
_entity_poly.type
_entity_poly.pdbx_seq_one_letter_code
_entity_poly.pdbx_strand_id
1 'polypeptide(L)'
;MLQLLSLTLAYDDARFFGAVMFTDPDHTGAPPPTVLIDNVDEPPWFRLTNVDPHGQDPAVLAMVEADRIMRFLLRYTPERIGRTGAEFPQP
;
A
#
# COMPACT_ATOMS: atom_id res chain seq x y z
N MET A 1 14.31 -9.83 4.39
CA MET A 1 13.60 -9.15 3.27
C MET A 1 12.13 -9.48 3.38
N LEU A 2 11.23 -8.49 3.34
CA LEU A 2 9.80 -8.74 3.44
C LEU A 2 9.27 -9.45 2.19
N GLN A 3 8.35 -10.39 2.40
CA GLN A 3 7.65 -11.08 1.33
C GLN A 3 6.17 -10.75 1.43
N LEU A 4 5.50 -10.49 0.30
CA LEU A 4 4.07 -10.24 0.28
C LEU A 4 3.33 -11.48 0.81
N LEU A 5 2.64 -11.32 1.93
CA LEU A 5 1.79 -12.37 2.51
C LEU A 5 0.36 -12.24 1.98
N SER A 6 -0.17 -11.01 2.03
CA SER A 6 -1.53 -10.71 1.56
C SER A 6 -1.63 -9.26 1.13
N LEU A 7 -2.41 -9.01 0.09
CA LEU A 7 -2.87 -7.68 -0.31
C LEU A 7 -4.38 -7.74 -0.42
N THR A 8 -5.06 -6.91 0.35
CA THR A 8 -6.51 -6.74 0.26
C THR A 8 -6.80 -5.27 -0.03
N LEU A 9 -7.57 -5.03 -1.09
CA LEU A 9 -8.12 -3.72 -1.42
C LEU A 9 -9.62 -3.89 -1.63
N ALA A 10 -10.38 -3.08 -0.91
CA ALA A 10 -11.81 -2.94 -1.05
C ALA A 10 -12.08 -1.62 -1.76
N TYR A 11 -13.07 -1.63 -2.65
CA TYR A 11 -13.39 -0.52 -3.54
C TYR A 11 -14.87 -0.19 -3.43
N ASP A 12 -15.18 1.09 -3.50
CA ASP A 12 -16.47 1.59 -3.96
C ASP A 12 -16.26 2.41 -5.25
N ASP A 13 -17.32 3.01 -5.78
CA ASP A 13 -17.28 3.75 -7.04
C ASP A 13 -16.34 4.97 -7.03
N ALA A 14 -15.87 5.43 -5.86
CA ALA A 14 -15.07 6.65 -5.71
C ALA A 14 -13.82 6.50 -4.83
N ARG A 15 -13.73 5.46 -3.99
CA ARG A 15 -12.74 5.32 -2.93
C ARG A 15 -12.29 3.88 -2.79
N PHE A 16 -11.15 3.72 -2.13
CA PHE A 16 -10.64 2.42 -1.74
C PHE A 16 -10.03 2.47 -0.35
N PHE A 17 -9.97 1.33 0.28
CA PHE A 17 -9.23 1.12 1.51
C PHE A 17 -8.73 -0.32 1.55
N GLY A 18 -7.74 -0.60 2.38
CA GLY A 18 -7.24 -1.95 2.47
C GLY A 18 -6.04 -2.09 3.38
N ALA A 19 -5.35 -3.22 3.20
CA ALA A 19 -4.14 -3.52 3.91
C ALA A 19 -3.21 -4.36 3.04
N VAL A 20 -1.92 -4.16 3.24
CA VAL A 20 -0.87 -5.06 2.80
C VAL A 20 -0.20 -5.67 4.03
N MET A 21 -0.06 -6.98 4.00
CA MET A 21 0.60 -7.77 5.03
C MET A 21 1.82 -8.44 4.44
N PHE A 22 2.88 -8.49 5.23
CA PHE A 22 4.13 -9.11 4.85
C PHE A 22 4.50 -10.25 5.80
N THR A 23 5.23 -11.21 5.27
CA THR A 23 6.00 -12.17 6.07
C THR A 23 7.42 -11.63 6.22
N ASP A 24 7.96 -11.70 7.43
CA ASP A 24 9.40 -11.53 7.68
C ASP A 24 10.02 -12.90 7.99
N PRO A 25 10.71 -13.53 7.02
CA PRO A 25 11.33 -14.84 7.22
C PRO A 25 12.37 -14.85 8.34
N ASP A 26 12.95 -13.69 8.65
CA ASP A 26 13.99 -13.56 9.68
C ASP A 26 13.37 -13.45 11.09
N HIS A 27 12.05 -13.17 11.19
CA HIS A 27 11.32 -12.94 12.45
C HIS A 27 9.97 -13.68 12.48
N THR A 28 9.99 -15.00 12.29
CA THR A 28 8.79 -15.85 12.17
C THR A 28 7.86 -15.91 13.39
N GLY A 29 8.29 -15.41 14.55
CA GLY A 29 7.47 -15.34 15.78
C GLY A 29 6.81 -13.98 16.03
N ALA A 30 7.15 -12.96 15.23
CA ALA A 30 6.55 -11.64 15.35
C ALA A 30 5.21 -11.56 14.60
N PRO A 31 4.31 -10.64 15.00
CA PRO A 31 3.15 -10.30 14.17
C PRO A 31 3.60 -9.87 12.76
N PRO A 32 2.84 -10.22 11.70
CA PRO A 32 3.19 -9.84 10.35
C PRO A 32 3.19 -8.31 10.21
N PRO A 33 4.26 -7.70 9.64
CA PRO A 33 4.25 -6.30 9.31
C PRO A 33 3.05 -5.98 8.42
N THR A 34 2.20 -5.07 8.88
CA THR A 34 0.94 -4.75 8.23
C THR A 34 0.85 -3.24 8.05
N VAL A 35 0.53 -2.82 6.83
CA VAL A 35 0.34 -1.42 6.48
C VAL A 35 -1.08 -1.26 5.98
N LEU A 36 -1.82 -0.36 6.62
CA LEU A 36 -3.14 0.06 6.20
C LEU A 36 -3.00 1.06 5.05
N ILE A 37 -3.94 0.98 4.11
CA ILE A 37 -3.98 1.78 2.90
C ILE A 37 -5.32 2.49 2.89
N ASP A 38 -5.29 3.82 2.87
CA ASP A 38 -6.48 4.65 2.74
C ASP A 38 -6.42 5.46 1.45
N ASN A 39 -7.55 5.63 0.78
CA ASN A 39 -7.70 6.60 -0.30
C ASN A 39 -7.55 8.04 0.23
N VAL A 40 -6.92 8.90 -0.57
CA VAL A 40 -6.95 10.35 -0.37
C VAL A 40 -7.25 11.05 -1.69
N ASP A 41 -7.78 12.26 -1.60
CA ASP A 41 -8.23 13.04 -2.76
C ASP A 41 -7.08 13.66 -3.57
N GLU A 42 -5.89 13.79 -2.96
CA GLU A 42 -4.72 14.42 -3.56
C GLU A 42 -3.61 13.41 -3.87
N PRO A 43 -2.75 13.65 -4.88
CA PRO A 43 -1.58 12.81 -5.15
C PRO A 43 -0.75 12.59 -3.87
N PRO A 44 -0.28 11.36 -3.59
CA PRO A 44 -0.26 10.19 -4.46
C PRO A 44 -1.55 9.35 -4.47
N TRP A 45 -2.67 9.90 -4.01
CA TRP A 45 -4.02 9.30 -3.97
C TRP A 45 -4.18 8.14 -3.00
N PHE A 46 -3.15 7.84 -2.20
CA PHE A 46 -3.23 6.96 -1.04
C PHE A 46 -2.43 7.52 0.14
N ARG A 47 -2.83 7.11 1.34
CA ARG A 47 -2.07 7.26 2.58
C ARG A 47 -1.74 5.86 3.10
N LEU A 48 -0.53 5.72 3.63
CA LEU A 48 -0.09 4.50 4.30
C LEU A 48 0.02 4.76 5.80
N THR A 49 -0.46 3.79 6.59
CA THR A 49 -0.35 3.82 8.06
C THR A 49 0.13 2.45 8.53
N ASN A 50 1.28 2.37 9.18
CA ASN A 50 1.73 1.10 9.76
C ASN A 50 0.83 0.75 10.96
N VAL A 51 0.44 -0.51 11.14
CA VAL A 51 -0.32 -0.91 12.34
C VAL A 51 0.55 -0.87 13.59
N ASP A 52 1.86 -0.99 13.44
CA ASP A 52 2.81 -0.75 14.51
C ASP A 52 2.99 0.77 14.71
N PRO A 53 2.59 1.34 15.86
CA PRO A 53 2.75 2.76 16.13
C PRO A 53 4.22 3.20 16.19
N HIS A 54 5.16 2.27 16.40
CA HIS A 54 6.59 2.55 16.39
C HIS A 54 7.21 2.42 14.99
N GLY A 55 6.47 1.87 14.02
CA GLY A 55 6.90 1.64 12.65
C GLY A 55 6.40 2.68 11.64
N GLN A 56 6.03 3.89 12.08
CA GLN A 56 5.47 4.94 11.22
C GLN A 56 6.48 5.65 10.31
N ASP A 57 7.79 5.47 10.54
CA ASP A 57 8.82 6.05 9.68
C ASP A 57 8.66 5.50 8.24
N PRO A 58 8.48 6.37 7.22
CA PRO A 58 8.36 5.95 5.83
C PRO A 58 9.55 5.13 5.31
N ALA A 59 10.73 5.23 5.95
CA ALA A 59 11.91 4.45 5.60
C ALA A 59 11.86 3.00 6.13
N VAL A 60 10.92 2.65 7.01
CA VAL A 60 10.74 1.26 7.46
C VAL A 60 10.33 0.40 6.27
N LEU A 61 10.94 -0.77 6.16
CA LEU A 61 10.83 -1.65 4.99
C LEU A 61 9.37 -1.96 4.60
N ALA A 62 8.47 -2.15 5.57
CA ALA A 62 7.06 -2.39 5.30
C ALA A 62 6.37 -1.20 4.61
N MET A 63 6.69 0.03 5.01
CA MET A 63 6.16 1.25 4.40
C MET A 63 6.69 1.44 2.98
N VAL A 64 7.98 1.18 2.77
CA VAL A 64 8.64 1.27 1.45
C VAL A 64 8.02 0.28 0.46
N GLU A 65 7.88 -0.99 0.85
CA GLU A 65 7.29 -2.01 -0.03
C GLU A 65 5.80 -1.76 -0.27
N ALA A 66 5.06 -1.28 0.73
CA ALA A 66 3.66 -0.89 0.57
C ALA A 66 3.51 0.27 -0.44
N ASP A 67 4.34 1.31 -0.35
CA ASP A 67 4.34 2.44 -1.30
C ASP A 67 4.66 1.96 -2.72
N ARG A 68 5.67 1.09 -2.87
CA ARG A 68 6.04 0.50 -4.16
C ARG A 68 4.90 -0.28 -4.79
N ILE A 69 4.21 -1.12 -4.02
CA ILE A 69 3.04 -1.90 -4.48
C ILE A 69 1.91 -0.96 -4.93
N MET A 70 1.59 0.06 -4.13
CA MET A 70 0.53 1.01 -4.47
C MET A 70 0.86 1.80 -5.74
N ARG A 71 2.10 2.30 -5.89
CA ARG A 71 2.54 2.97 -7.13
C ARG A 71 2.49 2.06 -8.35
N PHE A 72 2.80 0.77 -8.18
CA PHE A 72 2.66 -0.21 -9.25
C PHE A 72 1.19 -0.37 -9.68
N LEU A 73 0.27 -0.54 -8.71
CA LEU A 73 -1.16 -0.66 -8.98
C LEU A 73 -1.75 0.59 -9.64
N LEU A 74 -1.39 1.77 -9.14
CA LEU A 74 -1.74 3.06 -9.72
C LEU A 74 -1.30 3.17 -11.19
N ARG A 75 -0.09 2.71 -11.50
CA ARG A 75 0.47 2.82 -12.85
C ARG A 75 -0.21 1.90 -13.87
N TYR A 76 -0.48 0.65 -13.48
CA TYR A 76 -0.91 -0.37 -14.44
C TYR A 76 -2.41 -0.65 -14.42
N THR A 77 -3.09 -0.31 -13.33
CA THR A 77 -4.54 -0.49 -13.19
C THR A 77 -5.18 0.70 -12.45
N PRO A 78 -4.98 1.95 -12.91
CA PRO A 78 -5.52 3.14 -12.25
C PRO A 78 -7.05 3.11 -12.12
N GLU A 79 -7.73 2.49 -13.09
CA GLU A 79 -9.18 2.33 -13.08
C GLU A 79 -9.68 1.50 -11.89
N ARG A 80 -8.86 0.56 -11.38
CA ARG A 80 -9.25 -0.26 -10.24
C ARG A 80 -9.40 0.53 -8.96
N ILE A 81 -8.78 1.70 -8.85
CA ILE A 81 -8.81 2.57 -7.67
C ILE A 81 -9.59 3.87 -7.95
N GLY A 82 -10.43 3.89 -8.98
CA GLY A 82 -11.26 5.04 -9.33
C GLY A 82 -10.49 6.20 -9.98
N ARG A 83 -9.33 5.94 -10.60
CA ARG A 83 -8.49 6.95 -11.27
C ARG A 83 -8.39 6.68 -12.76
N THR A 84 -7.99 7.69 -13.53
CA THR A 84 -7.77 7.54 -14.97
C THR A 84 -6.28 7.54 -15.28
N GLY A 85 -5.85 6.79 -16.31
CA GLY A 85 -4.43 6.71 -16.68
C GLY A 85 -3.80 8.05 -17.08
N ALA A 86 -4.61 9.06 -17.42
CA ALA A 86 -4.15 10.42 -17.73
C ALA A 86 -3.63 11.20 -16.51
N GLU A 87 -4.00 10.78 -15.29
CA GLU A 87 -3.57 11.43 -14.05
C GLU A 87 -2.15 11.02 -13.63
N PHE A 88 -1.55 10.03 -14.30
CA PHE A 88 -0.24 9.48 -13.96
C PHE A 88 0.83 9.90 -14.98
N PRO A 89 2.03 10.31 -14.52
CA PRO A 89 3.16 10.57 -15.39
C PRO A 89 3.44 9.34 -16.27
N GLN A 90 3.41 9.53 -17.58
CA GLN A 90 3.82 8.50 -18.53
C GLN A 90 5.37 8.39 -18.50
N PRO A 91 5.92 7.18 -18.66
CA PRO A 91 7.37 6.96 -18.72
C PRO A 91 8.03 7.65 -19.92
#